data_AF-A0A7X3MW70-F1
#
_entry.id   AF-A0A7X3MW70-F1
#
_cell.length_a   1.000
_cell.length_b   1.000
_cell.length_c   1.000
_cell.angle_alpha   90.00
_cell.angle_beta   90.00
_cell.angle_gamma   90.00
#
_symmetry.space_group_name_H-M   'P 1'
#
loop_
_entity.id
_entity.type
_entity.pdbx_description
1 polymer ?
#
loop_
_entity_poly.entity_id
_entity_poly.type
_entity_poly.pdbx_seq_one_letter_code
_entity_poly.pdbx_strand_id
1 'polypeptide(L)'
;TSDYDREKLQERLAKLAGGVAVIRVGGATEVEVKEKKDRVDDALNATRAAVEEGIVPGGGTALLRAKAAVAKITSDNADVKAGINIVLRALEAPLRQIAENAGVEGSIVVGKIVENNADTFGFNAQTEEFVDMLQAGIVDPAKVVRTALQDAASVAGLLVTTEAMVADAPKRESGAPAMPGGGMGGMGGMDF
;
A
#
# COMPACT_ATOMS: atom_id res chain seq x y z
N THR A 1 13.82 0.35 24.18
CA THR A 1 14.17 -1.04 23.84
C THR A 1 13.95 -1.21 22.35
N SER A 2 14.91 -1.78 21.62
CA SER A 2 14.80 -1.95 20.16
C SER A 2 13.71 -2.98 19.82
N ASP A 3 13.10 -2.90 18.63
CA ASP A 3 12.17 -3.92 18.13
C ASP A 3 12.85 -5.30 18.05
N TYR A 4 14.14 -5.32 17.71
CA TYR A 4 14.97 -6.53 17.73
C TYR A 4 15.03 -7.17 19.12
N ASP A 5 15.20 -6.35 20.17
CA ASP A 5 15.25 -6.85 21.55
C ASP A 5 13.88 -7.38 21.98
N ARG A 6 12.79 -6.69 21.59
CA ARG A 6 11.42 -7.11 21.88
C ARG A 6 11.10 -8.46 21.22
N GLU A 7 11.48 -8.64 19.95
CA GLU A 7 11.34 -9.91 19.24
C GLU A 7 12.14 -11.03 19.92
N LYS A 8 13.39 -10.77 20.31
CA LYS A 8 14.23 -11.78 20.99
C LYS A 8 13.68 -12.18 22.36
N LEU A 9 13.11 -11.23 23.10
CA LEU A 9 12.45 -11.52 24.38
C LEU A 9 11.15 -12.30 24.18
N GLN A 10 10.36 -11.99 23.16
CA GLN A 10 9.16 -12.75 22.79
C GLN A 10 9.51 -14.17 22.35
N GLU A 11 10.57 -14.36 21.56
CA GLU A 11 11.06 -15.68 21.13
C GLU A 11 11.43 -16.56 22.34
N ARG A 12 12.12 -15.98 23.34
CA ARG A 12 12.47 -16.69 24.57
C ARG A 12 11.24 -17.03 25.41
N LEU A 13 10.32 -16.09 25.57
CA LEU A 13 9.06 -16.30 26.27
C LEU A 13 8.24 -17.42 25.62
N ALA A 14 8.12 -17.41 24.29
CA ALA A 14 7.40 -18.44 23.54
C ALA A 14 8.02 -19.82 23.72
N LYS A 15 9.35 -19.94 23.73
CA LYS A 15 10.05 -21.21 24.02
C LYS A 15 9.78 -21.72 25.43
N LEU A 16 9.71 -20.82 26.43
CA LEU A 16 9.38 -21.18 27.82
C LEU A 16 7.92 -21.62 27.97
N ALA A 17 7.01 -20.98 27.24
CA ALA A 17 5.59 -21.32 27.26
C ALA A 17 5.21 -22.51 26.36
N GLY A 18 6.17 -23.07 25.59
CA GLY A 18 5.91 -24.12 24.60
C GLY A 18 5.07 -23.66 23.39
N GLY A 19 4.90 -22.34 23.22
CA GLY A 19 4.01 -21.73 22.23
C GLY A 19 4.71 -21.37 20.91
N VAL A 20 5.65 -22.18 20.43
CA VAL A 20 6.37 -21.92 19.17
C VAL A 20 5.78 -22.77 18.05
N ALA A 21 5.13 -22.12 17.09
CA ALA A 21 4.71 -22.73 15.83
C ALA A 21 5.75 -22.46 14.73
N VAL A 22 6.02 -23.46 13.89
CA VAL A 22 6.94 -23.34 12.75
C VAL A 22 6.20 -23.75 11.48
N ILE A 23 6.08 -22.82 10.53
CA ILE A 23 5.50 -23.08 9.20
C ILE A 23 6.66 -23.35 8.24
N ARG A 24 6.68 -24.56 7.65
CA ARG A 24 7.67 -24.94 6.63
C ARG A 24 7.06 -24.77 5.26
N VAL A 25 7.52 -23.77 4.51
CA VAL A 25 7.04 -23.48 3.15
C VAL A 25 7.91 -24.21 2.13
N GLY A 26 7.28 -24.89 1.17
CA GLY A 26 7.94 -25.63 0.11
C GLY A 26 7.33 -25.37 -1.28
N GLY A 27 8.05 -25.76 -2.33
CA GLY A 27 7.70 -25.50 -3.72
C GLY A 27 8.62 -26.26 -4.67
N ALA A 28 8.28 -26.29 -5.96
CA ALA A 28 9.02 -27.02 -6.98
C ALA A 28 10.28 -26.26 -7.45
N THR A 29 10.29 -24.94 -7.33
CA THR A 29 11.43 -24.08 -7.67
C THR A 29 11.72 -23.09 -6.55
N GLU A 30 12.96 -22.59 -6.49
CA GLU A 30 13.36 -21.58 -5.48
C GLU A 30 12.53 -20.30 -5.58
N VAL A 31 12.21 -19.86 -6.81
CA VAL A 31 11.38 -18.67 -7.06
C VAL A 31 9.98 -18.85 -6.48
N GLU A 32 9.37 -20.02 -6.69
CA GLU A 32 8.05 -20.34 -6.13
C GLU A 32 8.09 -20.43 -4.60
N VAL A 33 9.12 -21.06 -4.03
CA VAL A 33 9.30 -21.12 -2.56
C VAL A 33 9.38 -19.72 -1.97
N LYS A 34 10.13 -18.82 -2.63
CA LYS A 34 10.28 -17.44 -2.17
C LYS A 34 8.94 -16.71 -2.17
N GLU A 35 8.20 -16.74 -3.28
CA GLU A 35 6.89 -16.08 -3.38
C GLU A 35 5.88 -16.65 -2.36
N LYS A 36 5.83 -17.99 -2.20
CA LYS A 36 4.96 -18.63 -1.21
C LYS A 36 5.34 -18.24 0.21
N LYS A 37 6.63 -18.12 0.49
CA LYS A 37 7.12 -17.70 1.80
C LYS A 37 6.70 -16.26 2.09
N ASP A 38 6.91 -15.36 1.13
CA ASP A 38 6.53 -13.95 1.26
C ASP A 38 5.01 -13.83 1.54
N ARG A 39 4.17 -14.61 0.84
CA ARG A 39 2.71 -14.67 1.13
C ARG A 39 2.37 -15.14 2.54
N VAL A 40 3.10 -16.12 3.08
CA VAL A 40 2.89 -16.61 4.45
C VAL A 40 3.32 -15.56 5.47
N ASP A 41 4.43 -14.86 5.22
CA ASP A 41 4.92 -13.78 6.07
C ASP A 41 3.92 -12.61 6.06
N ASP A 42 3.36 -12.25 4.90
CA ASP A 42 2.30 -11.24 4.78
C ASP A 42 1.02 -11.64 5.54
N ALA A 43 0.56 -12.89 5.40
CA ALA A 43 -0.61 -13.38 6.13
C ALA A 43 -0.41 -13.36 7.66
N LEU A 44 0.79 -13.71 8.13
CA LEU A 44 1.14 -13.63 9.55
C LEU A 44 1.08 -12.19 10.06
N ASN A 45 1.65 -11.25 9.31
CA ASN A 45 1.65 -9.83 9.67
C ASN A 45 0.23 -9.24 9.64
N ALA A 46 -0.57 -9.58 8.64
CA ALA A 46 -1.97 -9.19 8.57
C ALA A 46 -2.78 -9.71 9.77
N THR A 47 -2.56 -10.98 10.16
CA THR A 47 -3.23 -11.58 11.32
C THR A 47 -2.83 -10.88 12.61
N ARG A 48 -1.54 -10.58 12.80
CA ARG A 48 -1.06 -9.80 13.96
C ARG A 48 -1.71 -8.42 14.02
N ALA A 49 -1.73 -7.70 12.90
CA ALA A 49 -2.37 -6.39 12.79
C ALA A 49 -3.89 -6.44 13.08
N ALA A 50 -4.56 -7.50 12.63
CA ALA A 50 -5.98 -7.71 12.87
C ALA A 50 -6.29 -7.99 14.35
N VAL A 51 -5.40 -8.70 15.05
CA VAL A 51 -5.54 -8.93 16.50
C VAL A 51 -5.35 -7.63 17.29
N GLU A 52 -4.50 -6.72 16.82
CA GLU A 52 -4.20 -5.46 17.51
C GLU A 52 -5.31 -4.40 17.39
N GLU A 53 -5.81 -4.14 16.18
CA GLU A 53 -6.77 -3.05 15.92
C GLU A 53 -8.11 -3.53 15.33
N GLY A 54 -8.30 -4.84 15.19
CA GLY A 54 -9.50 -5.42 14.59
C GLY A 54 -9.49 -5.45 13.06
N ILE A 55 -10.65 -5.75 12.49
CA ILE A 55 -10.87 -5.91 11.04
C ILE A 55 -11.95 -4.96 10.54
N VAL A 56 -11.89 -4.64 9.26
CA VAL A 56 -12.86 -3.80 8.53
C VAL A 56 -13.25 -4.48 7.21
N PRO A 57 -14.39 -4.12 6.59
CA PRO A 57 -14.74 -4.61 5.26
C PRO A 57 -13.67 -4.23 4.25
N GLY A 58 -13.12 -5.25 3.58
CA GLY A 58 -11.96 -5.09 2.71
C GLY A 58 -12.30 -4.55 1.32
N GLY A 59 -11.37 -4.74 0.39
CA GLY A 59 -11.57 -4.36 -1.02
C GLY A 59 -11.70 -2.85 -1.23
N GLY A 60 -11.11 -2.04 -0.34
CA GLY A 60 -11.26 -0.58 -0.35
C GLY A 60 -12.63 -0.07 0.13
N THR A 61 -13.55 -0.96 0.53
CA THR A 61 -14.90 -0.59 1.00
C THR A 61 -14.82 0.29 2.25
N ALA A 62 -13.97 -0.05 3.21
CA ALA A 62 -13.79 0.76 4.43
C ALA A 62 -13.35 2.21 4.13
N LEU A 63 -12.44 2.41 3.17
CA LEU A 63 -11.98 3.75 2.76
C LEU A 63 -13.10 4.52 2.06
N LEU A 64 -13.85 3.85 1.18
CA LEU A 64 -15.01 4.46 0.53
C LEU A 64 -16.07 4.89 1.56
N ARG A 65 -16.33 4.08 2.60
CA ARG A 65 -17.25 4.45 3.69
C ARG A 65 -16.73 5.61 4.52
N ALA A 66 -15.42 5.68 4.76
CA ALA A 66 -14.79 6.81 5.45
C ALA A 66 -14.99 8.16 4.72
N LYS A 67 -15.23 8.14 3.40
CA LYS A 67 -15.55 9.34 2.61
C LYS A 67 -16.73 10.13 3.19
N ALA A 68 -17.75 9.46 3.73
CA ALA A 68 -18.91 10.12 4.33
C ALA A 68 -18.55 10.95 5.58
N ALA A 69 -17.54 10.54 6.34
CA ALA A 69 -17.02 11.31 7.47
C ALA A 69 -16.23 12.54 6.99
N VAL A 70 -15.37 12.36 5.99
CA VAL A 70 -14.57 13.46 5.42
C VAL A 70 -15.44 14.51 4.73
N ALA A 71 -16.54 14.10 4.07
CA ALA A 71 -17.46 15.01 3.40
C ALA A 71 -18.19 15.98 4.35
N LYS A 72 -18.19 15.70 5.66
CA LYS A 72 -18.74 16.60 6.69
C LYS A 72 -17.76 17.70 7.10
N ILE A 73 -16.49 17.59 6.72
CA ILE A 73 -15.47 18.59 7.02
C ILE A 73 -15.63 19.76 6.03
N THR A 74 -15.78 20.96 6.57
CA THR A 74 -15.94 22.19 5.78
C THR A 74 -14.92 23.24 6.21
N SER A 75 -14.50 24.08 5.26
CA SER A 75 -13.65 25.24 5.52
C SER A 75 -14.02 26.37 4.58
N ASP A 76 -13.93 27.61 5.09
CA ASP A 76 -14.12 28.83 4.30
C ASP A 76 -12.87 29.17 3.47
N ASN A 77 -11.72 28.56 3.78
CA ASN A 77 -10.50 28.73 3.02
C ASN A 77 -10.53 27.82 1.77
N ALA A 78 -10.35 28.41 0.60
CA ALA A 78 -10.40 27.71 -0.69
C ALA A 78 -9.32 26.63 -0.84
N ASP A 79 -8.11 26.86 -0.33
CA ASP A 79 -6.99 25.91 -0.41
C ASP A 79 -7.23 24.71 0.50
N VAL A 80 -7.76 24.96 1.71
CA VAL A 80 -8.17 23.88 2.63
C VAL A 80 -9.28 23.04 2.01
N LYS A 81 -10.26 23.69 1.35
CA LYS A 81 -11.34 22.99 0.64
C LYS A 81 -10.79 22.15 -0.53
N ALA A 82 -9.79 22.65 -1.25
CA ALA A 82 -9.10 21.87 -2.29
C ALA A 82 -8.42 20.63 -1.69
N GLY A 83 -7.73 20.77 -0.55
CA GLY A 83 -7.13 19.65 0.19
C GLY A 83 -8.15 18.59 0.61
N ILE A 84 -9.31 19.00 1.14
CA ILE A 84 -10.41 18.08 1.49
C ILE A 84 -10.89 17.31 0.25
N ASN A 85 -11.06 18.01 -0.89
CA ASN A 85 -11.48 17.37 -2.14
C ASN A 85 -10.46 16.36 -2.68
N ILE A 86 -9.16 16.62 -2.50
CA ILE A 86 -8.10 15.65 -2.86
C ILE A 86 -8.26 14.37 -2.06
N VAL A 87 -8.45 14.45 -0.75
CA VAL A 87 -8.65 13.28 0.12
C VAL A 87 -9.94 12.54 -0.25
N LEU A 88 -11.05 13.26 -0.47
CA LEU A 88 -12.33 12.66 -0.89
C LEU A 88 -12.21 11.83 -2.17
N ARG A 89 -11.39 12.28 -3.13
CA ARG A 89 -11.11 11.55 -4.36
C ARG A 89 -10.16 10.38 -4.13
N ALA A 90 -9.12 10.56 -3.31
CA ALA A 90 -8.11 9.54 -3.04
C ALA A 90 -8.70 8.31 -2.33
N LEU A 91 -9.69 8.49 -1.45
CA LEU A 91 -10.34 7.40 -0.72
C LEU A 91 -11.03 6.37 -1.62
N GLU A 92 -11.44 6.76 -2.84
CA GLU A 92 -12.05 5.84 -3.80
C GLU A 92 -11.02 5.08 -4.65
N ALA A 93 -9.79 5.57 -4.73
CA ALA A 93 -8.78 5.05 -5.65
C ALA A 93 -8.45 3.56 -5.43
N PRO A 94 -8.31 3.05 -4.18
CA PRO A 94 -8.02 1.63 -3.97
C PRO A 94 -9.12 0.72 -4.51
N LEU A 95 -10.39 1.06 -4.27
CA LEU A 95 -11.52 0.26 -4.73
C LEU A 95 -11.64 0.29 -6.26
N ARG A 96 -11.47 1.47 -6.87
CA ARG A 96 -11.47 1.61 -8.34
C ARG A 96 -10.34 0.78 -8.96
N GLN A 97 -9.13 0.85 -8.41
CA GLN A 97 -7.99 0.09 -8.91
C GLN A 97 -8.24 -1.42 -8.83
N ILE A 98 -8.84 -1.91 -7.73
CA ILE A 98 -9.19 -3.32 -7.58
C ILE A 98 -10.23 -3.75 -8.63
N ALA A 99 -11.27 -2.94 -8.84
CA ALA A 99 -12.30 -3.23 -9.84
C ALA A 99 -11.74 -3.20 -11.27
N GLU A 100 -10.91 -2.22 -11.61
CA GLU A 100 -10.26 -2.07 -12.92
C GLU A 100 -9.32 -3.25 -13.20
N ASN A 101 -8.56 -3.70 -12.20
CA ASN A 101 -7.71 -4.89 -12.31
C ASN A 101 -8.53 -6.18 -12.52
N ALA A 102 -9.78 -6.20 -12.08
CA ALA A 102 -10.74 -7.28 -12.35
C ALA A 102 -11.48 -7.10 -13.70
N GLY A 103 -11.20 -6.05 -14.47
CA GLY A 103 -11.83 -5.79 -15.77
C GLY A 103 -13.20 -5.11 -15.69
N VAL A 104 -13.59 -4.60 -14.52
CA VAL A 104 -14.88 -3.94 -14.28
C VAL A 104 -14.70 -2.44 -14.09
N GLU A 105 -15.67 -1.64 -14.54
CA GLU A 105 -15.59 -0.18 -14.44
C GLU A 105 -15.74 0.30 -12.98
N GLY A 106 -14.63 0.80 -12.40
CA GLY A 106 -14.57 1.21 -11.00
C GLY A 106 -15.59 2.28 -10.61
N SER A 107 -15.93 3.21 -11.51
CA SER A 107 -16.94 4.25 -11.27
C SER A 107 -18.34 3.66 -10.99
N ILE A 108 -18.72 2.60 -11.73
CA ILE A 108 -20.00 1.91 -11.55
C ILE A 108 -20.01 1.17 -10.20
N VAL A 109 -18.90 0.51 -9.87
CA VAL A 109 -18.75 -0.22 -8.60
C VAL A 109 -18.87 0.73 -7.40
N VAL A 110 -18.14 1.85 -7.43
CA VAL A 110 -18.24 2.90 -6.39
C VAL A 110 -19.67 3.40 -6.26
N GLY A 111 -20.33 3.74 -7.38
CA GLY A 111 -21.71 4.23 -7.38
C GLY A 111 -22.67 3.26 -6.68
N LYS A 112 -22.66 1.98 -7.06
CA LYS A 112 -23.51 0.94 -6.47
C LYS A 112 -23.27 0.74 -4.97
N ILE A 113 -22.02 0.83 -4.52
CA ILE A 113 -21.70 0.69 -3.09
C ILE A 113 -22.22 1.88 -2.30
N VAL A 114 -22.08 3.10 -2.83
CA VAL A 114 -22.54 4.34 -2.19
C VAL A 114 -24.07 4.41 -2.11
N GLU A 115 -24.80 3.87 -3.09
CA GLU A 115 -26.27 3.80 -3.08
C GLU A 115 -26.82 2.89 -1.98
N ASN A 116 -26.01 1.98 -1.44
CA ASN A 116 -26.38 1.11 -0.33
C ASN A 116 -25.84 1.64 1.00
N ASN A 117 -26.71 1.72 2.01
CA ASN A 117 -26.37 2.25 3.34
C ASN A 117 -25.67 1.24 4.27
N ALA A 118 -25.58 -0.03 3.91
CA ALA A 118 -24.93 -1.04 4.75
C ALA A 118 -23.41 -0.85 4.75
N ASP A 119 -22.82 -0.68 5.94
CA ASP A 119 -21.39 -0.42 6.11
C ASP A 119 -20.50 -1.52 5.52
N THR A 120 -20.98 -2.76 5.55
CA THR A 120 -20.28 -3.97 5.09
C THR A 120 -20.55 -4.31 3.63
N PHE A 121 -21.47 -3.61 2.95
CA PHE A 121 -21.78 -3.88 1.55
C PHE A 121 -20.66 -3.36 0.65
N GLY A 122 -20.08 -4.27 -0.14
CA GLY A 122 -18.96 -3.99 -1.03
C GLY A 122 -19.01 -4.86 -2.29
N PHE A 123 -17.90 -4.89 -3.02
CA PHE A 123 -17.76 -5.61 -4.28
C PHE A 123 -16.69 -6.69 -4.16
N ASN A 124 -17.08 -7.94 -4.42
CA ASN A 124 -16.14 -9.04 -4.53
C ASN A 124 -15.57 -9.08 -5.95
N ALA A 125 -14.33 -8.60 -6.11
CA ALA A 125 -13.66 -8.55 -7.41
C ALA A 125 -13.29 -9.93 -7.98
N GLN A 126 -13.35 -11.01 -7.19
CA GLN A 126 -13.09 -12.37 -7.70
C GLN A 126 -14.33 -12.99 -8.36
N THR A 127 -15.53 -12.66 -7.87
CA THR A 127 -16.79 -13.19 -8.40
C THR A 127 -17.62 -12.16 -9.16
N GLU A 128 -17.20 -10.89 -9.13
CA GLU A 128 -17.91 -9.73 -9.68
C GLU A 128 -19.30 -9.48 -9.07
N GLU A 129 -19.51 -9.93 -7.83
CA GLU A 129 -20.78 -9.80 -7.11
C GLU A 129 -20.71 -8.77 -5.99
N PHE A 130 -21.85 -8.11 -5.72
CA PHE A 130 -21.98 -7.23 -4.56
C PHE A 130 -22.48 -8.04 -3.36
N VAL A 131 -21.70 -8.02 -2.29
CA VAL A 131 -21.91 -8.90 -1.13
C VAL A 131 -21.68 -8.14 0.18
N ASP A 132 -22.11 -8.74 1.29
CA ASP A 132 -21.58 -8.37 2.59
C ASP A 132 -20.14 -8.87 2.71
N MET A 133 -19.19 -7.94 2.77
CA MET A 133 -17.76 -8.22 2.73
C MET A 133 -17.29 -9.03 3.95
N LEU A 134 -17.91 -8.81 5.12
CA LEU A 134 -17.54 -9.55 6.32
C LEU A 134 -18.05 -10.99 6.24
N GLN A 135 -19.30 -11.18 5.80
CA GLN A 135 -19.88 -12.51 5.61
C GLN A 135 -19.16 -13.31 4.51
N ALA A 136 -18.71 -12.62 3.45
CA ALA A 136 -17.90 -13.21 2.38
C ALA A 136 -16.43 -13.48 2.80
N GLY A 137 -16.01 -13.04 3.99
CA GLY A 137 -14.63 -13.21 4.49
C GLY A 137 -13.61 -12.28 3.83
N ILE A 138 -14.05 -11.25 3.10
CA ILE A 138 -13.20 -10.24 2.46
C ILE A 138 -12.98 -9.11 3.47
N VAL A 139 -11.96 -9.30 4.31
CA VAL A 139 -11.67 -8.43 5.44
C VAL A 139 -10.23 -7.95 5.39
N ASP A 140 -10.03 -6.69 5.78
CA ASP A 140 -8.69 -6.10 5.91
C ASP A 140 -8.43 -5.75 7.39
N PRO A 141 -7.19 -5.87 7.89
CA PRO A 141 -6.84 -5.39 9.21
C PRO A 141 -7.00 -3.86 9.30
N ALA A 142 -7.72 -3.37 10.31
CA ALA A 142 -8.00 -1.94 10.47
C ALA A 142 -6.71 -1.11 10.55
N LYS A 143 -5.69 -1.64 11.26
CA LYS A 143 -4.36 -1.05 11.36
C LYS A 143 -3.73 -0.78 10.00
N VAL A 144 -3.82 -1.74 9.08
CA VAL A 144 -3.21 -1.64 7.74
C VAL A 144 -3.89 -0.55 6.94
N VAL A 145 -5.22 -0.54 6.90
CA VAL A 145 -6.00 0.48 6.18
C VAL A 145 -5.73 1.89 6.71
N ARG A 146 -5.71 2.06 8.04
CA ARG A 146 -5.40 3.35 8.68
C ARG A 146 -3.98 3.81 8.39
N THR A 147 -3.00 2.93 8.57
CA THR A 147 -1.58 3.26 8.41
C THR A 147 -1.27 3.60 6.96
N ALA A 148 -1.79 2.82 5.99
CA ALA A 148 -1.62 3.10 4.58
C ALA A 148 -2.12 4.49 4.19
N LEU A 149 -3.30 4.92 4.69
CA LEU A 149 -3.83 6.25 4.42
C LEU A 149 -2.97 7.35 5.06
N GLN A 150 -2.51 7.15 6.30
CA GLN A 150 -1.68 8.12 7.01
C GLN A 150 -0.31 8.31 6.35
N ASP A 151 0.35 7.22 5.97
CA ASP A 151 1.64 7.27 5.30
C ASP A 151 1.53 7.89 3.91
N ALA A 152 0.50 7.52 3.15
CA ALA A 152 0.22 8.14 1.84
C ALA A 152 -0.02 9.66 1.98
N ALA A 153 -0.83 10.08 2.96
CA ALA A 153 -1.08 11.49 3.21
C ALA A 153 0.18 12.24 3.68
N SER A 154 1.04 11.59 4.48
CA SER A 154 2.31 12.16 4.95
C SER A 154 3.26 12.46 3.80
N VAL A 155 3.50 11.48 2.91
CA VAL A 155 4.38 11.66 1.75
C VAL A 155 3.78 12.65 0.76
N ALA A 156 2.48 12.57 0.47
CA ALA A 156 1.81 13.50 -0.42
C ALA A 156 1.87 14.94 0.11
N GLY A 157 1.68 15.14 1.41
CA GLY A 157 1.77 16.46 2.04
C GLY A 157 3.16 17.09 1.86
N LEU A 158 4.23 16.31 2.03
CA LEU A 158 5.60 16.77 1.79
C LEU A 158 5.80 17.16 0.31
N LEU A 159 5.39 16.28 -0.62
CA LEU A 159 5.57 16.50 -2.05
C LEU A 159 4.81 17.72 -2.57
N VAL A 160 3.57 17.94 -2.12
CA VAL A 160 2.75 19.09 -2.54
C VAL A 160 3.37 20.42 -2.12
N THR A 161 4.14 20.45 -1.03
CA THR A 161 4.85 21.65 -0.55
C THR A 161 6.27 21.79 -1.09
N THR A 162 6.73 20.87 -1.93
CA THR A 162 8.10 20.86 -2.44
C THR A 162 8.24 21.81 -3.64
N GLU A 163 8.82 22.99 -3.40
CA GLU A 163 9.05 24.01 -4.44
C GLU A 163 10.35 23.79 -5.23
N ALA A 164 11.34 23.13 -4.62
CA ALA A 164 12.64 22.89 -5.24
C ALA A 164 13.25 21.56 -4.80
N MET A 165 14.01 20.93 -5.70
CA MET A 165 14.76 19.70 -5.44
C MET A 165 16.20 19.88 -5.92
N VAL A 166 17.17 19.48 -5.10
CA VAL A 166 18.58 19.40 -5.48
C VAL A 166 18.89 17.93 -5.75
N ALA A 167 19.37 17.63 -6.95
CA ALA A 167 19.74 16.30 -7.37
C ALA A 167 21.14 16.29 -7.98
N ASP A 168 21.82 15.14 -7.90
CA ASP A 168 23.08 14.93 -8.59
C ASP A 168 22.88 15.01 -10.10
N ALA A 169 23.88 15.54 -10.82
CA ALA A 169 23.87 15.52 -12.27
C ALA A 169 23.82 14.07 -12.78
N PRO A 170 23.07 13.78 -13.87
CA PRO A 170 23.10 12.46 -14.49
C PRO A 170 24.53 12.09 -14.83
N LYS A 171 24.99 10.94 -14.34
CA LYS A 171 26.31 10.42 -14.70
C LYS A 171 26.35 10.26 -16.22
N ARG A 172 27.32 10.90 -16.87
CA ARG A 172 27.61 10.62 -18.28
C ARG A 172 28.10 9.18 -18.34
N GLU A 173 27.40 8.33 -19.08
CA GLU A 173 27.95 7.01 -19.42
C GLU A 173 29.27 7.26 -20.16
N SER A 174 30.39 6.92 -19.52
CA SER A 174 31.69 6.92 -20.17
C SER A 174 31.59 5.95 -21.35
N GLY A 175 31.75 6.50 -22.56
CA GLY A 175 31.49 5.83 -23.81
C GLY A 175 32.10 4.43 -23.92
N ALA A 176 31.42 3.62 -24.75
CA ALA A 176 31.79 2.30 -25.21
C ALA A 176 33.31 2.08 -25.32
N PRO A 177 33.80 0.84 -25.05
CA PRO A 177 35.22 0.52 -25.12
C PRO A 177 35.83 1.01 -26.43
N ALA A 178 36.90 1.80 -26.31
CA ALA A 178 37.61 2.38 -27.44
C ALA A 178 38.01 1.27 -28.42
N MET A 179 37.40 1.28 -29.60
CA MET A 179 37.90 0.52 -30.75
C MET A 179 39.32 1.02 -31.06
N PRO A 180 40.31 0.13 -31.23
CA PRO A 180 41.68 0.56 -31.53
C PRO A 180 41.74 1.09 -32.97
N GLY A 181 41.83 2.41 -33.13
CA GLY A 181 41.93 3.01 -34.45
C GLY A 181 42.10 4.53 -34.45
N GLY A 182 43.34 4.98 -34.24
CA GLY A 182 43.95 6.14 -34.92
C GLY A 182 43.44 7.56 -34.62
N GLY A 183 44.32 8.39 -34.07
CA GLY A 183 44.40 9.81 -34.44
C GLY A 183 43.92 10.84 -33.42
N MET A 184 44.89 11.36 -32.65
CA MET A 184 45.05 12.76 -32.24
C MET A 184 43.88 13.53 -31.59
N GLY A 185 44.07 13.88 -30.32
CA GLY A 185 43.78 15.23 -29.80
C GLY A 185 42.48 15.39 -29.02
N GLY A 186 42.60 15.89 -27.78
CA GLY A 186 41.44 16.42 -27.05
C GLY A 186 41.56 16.31 -25.54
N MET A 187 42.38 17.16 -24.94
CA MET A 187 42.40 17.45 -23.51
C MET A 187 41.06 18.07 -23.09
N GLY A 188 40.36 17.48 -22.13
CA GLY A 188 39.15 18.10 -21.56
C GLY A 188 38.30 17.15 -20.72
N GLY A 189 38.49 17.16 -19.40
CA GLY A 189 37.65 16.41 -18.47
C GLY A 189 38.04 16.65 -17.02
N MET A 190 38.09 17.92 -16.58
CA MET A 190 37.91 18.23 -15.16
C MET A 190 36.41 18.33 -14.94
N ASP A 191 35.80 17.21 -14.56
CA ASP A 191 34.43 17.18 -14.07
C ASP A 191 34.44 17.63 -12.59
N PHE A 192 33.75 18.73 -12.31
CA PHE A 192 33.12 18.98 -11.02
C PHE A 192 31.77 18.27 -11.00
#